data_AF-A0A520A9Z6-F1
#
_entry.id   AF-A0A520A9Z6-F1
#
_cell.length_a   1.000
_cell.length_b   1.000
_cell.length_c   1.000
_cell.angle_alpha   90.00
_cell.angle_beta   90.00
_cell.angle_gamma   90.00
#
_symmetry.space_group_name_H-M   'P 1'
#
loop_
_entity.id
_entity.type
_entity.pdbx_description
1 polymer ?
#
loop_
_entity_poly.entity_id
_entity_poly.type
_entity_poly.pdbx_seq_one_letter_code
_entity_poly.pdbx_strand_id
1 'polypeptide(L)'
;MNSTIYQPFKNFDFKYKSCFLSGDTFTSPVIEIPILPHWLLEVANFSGEEEIKLLDESIRSYNSLKIPCNEEVLEHFIDPLEEKIASAFTQGYAAVSKLEEVDLFRWIGKFIYGLLYVEMHAAVKQQQISEDGINMSQGLMHKFGNLHTMIQGIYTNVEFEDFKPWSIVVVPLEDKDTPFSFRDEINTLTFSLK
;
A
#
# COMPACT_ATOMS: atom_id res chain seq x y z
N MET A 1 -22.30 -1.90 15.72
CA MET A 1 -21.29 -2.76 15.06
C MET A 1 -20.00 -2.58 15.84
N ASN A 2 -19.50 -3.61 16.53
CA ASN A 2 -18.16 -3.56 17.12
C ASN A 2 -17.16 -3.76 15.98
N SER A 3 -16.92 -2.71 15.18
CA SER A 3 -15.85 -2.74 14.19
C SER A 3 -14.54 -2.82 14.96
N THR A 4 -14.01 -4.03 15.07
CA THR A 4 -12.71 -4.25 15.68
C THR A 4 -11.70 -4.01 14.57
N ILE A 5 -10.92 -2.94 14.68
CA ILE A 5 -9.84 -2.61 13.74
C ILE A 5 -9.01 -3.88 13.48
N TYR A 6 -8.80 -4.21 12.20
CA TYR A 6 -8.00 -5.36 11.81
C TYR A 6 -6.52 -5.15 12.19
N GLN A 7 -5.85 -6.15 12.75
CA GLN A 7 -4.50 -6.01 13.32
C GLN A 7 -3.59 -7.19 12.91
N PRO A 8 -3.15 -7.25 11.64
CA PRO A 8 -2.45 -8.41 11.07
C PRO A 8 -1.10 -8.69 11.76
N PHE A 9 -0.42 -7.66 12.27
CA PHE A 9 0.88 -7.81 12.95
C PHE A 9 0.79 -8.48 14.32
N LYS A 10 -0.40 -8.55 14.95
CA LYS A 10 -0.54 -9.24 16.25
C LYS A 10 -0.39 -10.75 16.13
N ASN A 11 -0.89 -11.31 15.02
CA ASN A 11 -0.95 -12.76 14.79
C ASN A 11 -0.18 -13.19 13.53
N PHE A 12 0.56 -12.28 12.90
CA PHE A 12 1.26 -12.48 11.62
C PHE A 12 0.33 -13.03 10.52
N ASP A 13 -0.78 -12.34 10.31
CA ASP A 13 -1.79 -12.71 9.32
C ASP A 13 -1.44 -12.20 7.91
N PHE A 14 -0.42 -12.84 7.32
CA PHE A 14 0.10 -12.54 5.99
C PHE A 14 0.08 -13.80 5.12
N LYS A 15 -1.09 -14.45 5.02
CA LYS A 15 -1.24 -15.80 4.44
C LYS A 15 -2.05 -15.87 3.15
N TYR A 16 -2.45 -14.72 2.59
CA TYR A 16 -3.32 -14.62 1.41
C TYR A 16 -4.71 -15.26 1.60
N LYS A 17 -5.21 -15.28 2.85
CA LYS A 17 -6.52 -15.87 3.18
C LYS A 17 -7.61 -14.86 3.50
N SER A 18 -7.22 -13.70 4.02
CA SER A 18 -8.11 -12.61 4.41
C SER A 18 -7.70 -11.32 3.70
N CYS A 19 -8.58 -10.33 3.63
CA CYS A 19 -8.26 -9.07 2.97
C CYS A 19 -7.12 -8.36 3.71
N PHE A 20 -6.13 -7.88 2.94
CA PHE A 20 -4.95 -7.18 3.47
C PHE A 20 -5.33 -5.96 4.31
N LEU A 21 -6.45 -5.31 3.98
CA LEU A 21 -6.90 -4.06 4.58
C LEU A 21 -7.91 -4.29 5.72
N SER A 22 -8.95 -5.08 5.49
CA SER A 22 -10.11 -5.22 6.40
C SER A 22 -10.19 -6.56 7.13
N GLY A 23 -9.30 -7.51 6.84
CA GLY A 23 -9.35 -8.86 7.40
C GLY A 23 -10.62 -9.60 6.95
N ASP A 24 -11.42 -10.03 7.93
CA ASP A 24 -12.68 -10.75 7.72
C ASP A 24 -13.93 -9.85 7.94
N THR A 25 -13.75 -8.53 7.92
CA THR A 25 -14.86 -7.58 8.14
C THR A 25 -15.97 -7.73 7.10
N PHE A 26 -15.62 -8.13 5.88
CA PHE A 26 -16.53 -8.33 4.77
C PHE A 26 -16.56 -9.81 4.37
N THR A 27 -17.73 -10.31 4.00
CA THR A 27 -17.93 -11.73 3.64
C THR A 27 -17.80 -12.01 2.14
N SER A 28 -17.59 -10.97 1.32
CA SER A 28 -17.42 -11.14 -0.12
C SER A 28 -16.14 -11.96 -0.40
N PRO A 29 -16.06 -12.64 -1.56
CA PRO A 29 -14.84 -13.34 -1.96
C PRO A 29 -13.58 -12.49 -1.84
N VAL A 30 -12.47 -13.14 -1.48
CA VAL A 30 -11.13 -12.56 -1.48
C VAL A 30 -10.47 -12.90 -2.80
N ILE A 31 -10.08 -11.87 -3.54
CA ILE A 31 -9.38 -11.95 -4.83
C ILE A 31 -7.99 -11.34 -4.71
N GLU A 32 -7.11 -11.64 -5.66
CA GLU A 32 -5.79 -11.00 -5.72
C GLU A 32 -5.83 -9.78 -6.63
N ILE A 33 -5.45 -8.63 -6.10
CA ILE A 33 -5.34 -7.37 -6.84
C ILE A 33 -3.88 -6.94 -6.97
N PRO A 34 -3.48 -6.28 -8.06
CA PRO A 34 -2.12 -5.78 -8.20
C PRO A 34 -1.85 -4.63 -7.21
N ILE A 35 -0.62 -4.55 -6.70
CA ILE A 35 -0.17 -3.43 -5.86
C ILE A 35 -0.07 -2.15 -6.70
N LEU A 36 0.55 -2.26 -7.88
CA LEU A 36 0.66 -1.18 -8.84
C LEU A 36 -0.60 -1.19 -9.73
N PRO A 37 -1.43 -0.14 -9.70
CA PRO A 37 -2.63 -0.09 -10.51
C PRO A 37 -2.26 0.13 -11.99
N HIS A 38 -3.09 -0.39 -12.90
CA HIS A 38 -2.84 -0.33 -14.34
C HIS A 38 -2.62 1.09 -14.85
N TRP A 39 -3.42 2.05 -14.37
CA TRP A 39 -3.30 3.46 -14.77
C TRP A 39 -1.92 4.05 -14.45
N LEU A 40 -1.27 3.60 -13.36
CA LEU A 40 0.05 4.10 -12.97
C LEU A 40 1.13 3.55 -13.91
N LEU A 41 1.02 2.27 -14.30
CA LEU A 41 1.91 1.67 -15.29
C LEU A 41 1.75 2.34 -16.66
N GLU A 42 0.52 2.65 -17.08
CA GLU A 42 0.26 3.41 -18.31
C GLU A 42 0.89 4.81 -18.28
N VAL A 43 0.72 5.55 -17.18
CA VAL A 43 1.35 6.87 -17.00
C VAL A 43 2.88 6.77 -17.02
N ALA A 44 3.44 5.69 -16.47
CA ALA A 44 4.87 5.41 -16.48
C ALA A 44 5.39 4.88 -17.84
N ASN A 45 4.50 4.58 -18.79
CA ASN A 45 4.81 3.86 -20.03
C ASN A 45 5.52 2.51 -19.76
N PHE A 46 5.05 1.80 -18.74
CA PHE A 46 5.56 0.52 -18.28
C PHE A 46 4.61 -0.61 -18.69
N SER A 47 5.18 -1.74 -19.08
CA SER A 47 4.45 -2.96 -19.45
C SER A 47 3.94 -3.75 -18.23
N GLY A 48 4.52 -3.46 -17.06
CA GLY A 48 4.37 -4.22 -15.84
C GLY A 48 5.34 -5.40 -15.72
N GLU A 49 6.18 -5.66 -16.74
CA GLU A 49 7.29 -6.63 -16.69
C GLU A 49 8.56 -6.03 -16.08
N GLU A 50 8.57 -4.71 -15.84
CA GLU A 50 9.67 -4.04 -15.16
C GLU A 50 9.84 -4.63 -13.75
N GLU A 51 11.10 -4.83 -13.39
CA GLU A 51 11.49 -5.60 -12.20
C GLU A 51 11.77 -4.69 -11.00
N ILE A 52 11.40 -5.16 -9.82
CA ILE A 52 11.80 -4.62 -8.52
C ILE A 52 12.52 -5.69 -7.71
N LYS A 53 13.58 -5.28 -7.01
CA LYS A 53 14.28 -6.12 -6.03
C LYS A 53 13.67 -5.88 -4.65
N LEU A 54 13.21 -6.96 -4.02
CA LEU A 54 12.65 -6.99 -2.67
C LEU A 54 13.74 -7.13 -1.60
N LEU A 55 13.38 -6.96 -0.33
CA LEU A 55 14.30 -7.06 0.81
C LEU A 55 14.91 -8.46 0.95
N ASP A 56 14.16 -9.50 0.59
CA ASP A 56 14.64 -10.88 0.54
C ASP A 56 15.56 -11.18 -0.67
N GLU A 57 15.96 -10.12 -1.38
CA GLU A 57 16.76 -10.12 -2.60
C GLU A 57 16.08 -10.75 -3.83
N SER A 58 14.82 -11.20 -3.69
CA SER A 58 14.09 -11.73 -4.82
C SER A 58 13.73 -10.61 -5.80
N ILE A 59 13.73 -10.97 -7.08
CA ILE A 59 13.35 -10.08 -8.17
C ILE A 59 11.95 -10.47 -8.61
N ARG A 60 11.07 -9.48 -8.75
CA ARG A 60 9.67 -9.65 -9.13
C ARG A 60 9.30 -8.61 -10.18
N SER A 61 8.49 -9.00 -11.17
CA SER A 61 7.86 -8.03 -12.07
C SER A 61 6.72 -7.31 -11.36
N TYR A 62 6.44 -6.06 -11.74
CA TYR A 62 5.33 -5.30 -11.16
C TYR A 62 3.97 -6.02 -11.27
N ASN A 63 3.69 -6.69 -12.39
CA ASN A 63 2.46 -7.46 -12.60
C ASN A 63 2.32 -8.67 -11.66
N SER A 64 3.45 -9.19 -11.15
CA SER A 64 3.45 -10.32 -10.21
C SER A 64 3.18 -9.90 -8.76
N LEU A 65 3.28 -8.61 -8.44
CA LEU A 65 3.08 -8.07 -7.11
C LEU A 65 1.59 -7.88 -6.83
N LYS A 66 0.99 -8.87 -6.15
CA LYS A 66 -0.44 -8.88 -5.83
C LYS A 66 -0.69 -9.07 -4.34
N ILE A 67 -1.83 -8.60 -3.85
CA ILE A 67 -2.28 -8.71 -2.46
C ILE A 67 -3.74 -9.16 -2.40
N PRO A 68 -4.14 -9.88 -1.33
CA PRO A 68 -5.51 -10.37 -1.18
C PRO A 68 -6.46 -9.23 -0.78
N CYS A 69 -7.57 -9.05 -1.48
CA CYS A 69 -8.58 -8.05 -1.16
C CYS A 69 -9.99 -8.63 -1.29
N ASN A 70 -10.89 -8.26 -0.38
CA ASN A 70 -12.32 -8.53 -0.56
C ASN A 70 -12.85 -7.73 -1.76
N GLU A 71 -13.71 -8.35 -2.57
CA GLU A 71 -14.40 -7.67 -3.69
C GLU A 71 -15.17 -6.43 -3.22
N GLU A 72 -15.91 -6.50 -2.10
CA GLU A 72 -16.66 -5.33 -1.60
C GLU A 72 -15.74 -4.18 -1.18
N VAL A 73 -14.57 -4.50 -0.60
CA VAL A 73 -13.56 -3.51 -0.23
C VAL A 73 -12.96 -2.85 -1.46
N LEU A 74 -12.70 -3.67 -2.50
CA LEU A 74 -12.16 -3.20 -3.75
C LEU A 74 -13.12 -2.21 -4.42
N GLU A 75 -14.33 -2.69 -4.74
CA GLU A 75 -15.30 -1.96 -5.57
C GLU A 75 -15.81 -0.67 -4.91
N HIS A 76 -16.05 -0.69 -3.59
CA HIS A 76 -16.72 0.43 -2.91
C HIS A 76 -15.75 1.43 -2.25
N PHE A 77 -14.47 1.06 -2.07
CA PHE A 77 -13.54 1.88 -1.30
C PHE A 77 -12.18 2.08 -1.96
N ILE A 78 -11.54 1.01 -2.44
CA ILE A 78 -10.23 1.13 -3.10
C ILE A 78 -10.37 1.74 -4.50
N ASP A 79 -11.29 1.25 -5.32
CA ASP A 79 -11.48 1.73 -6.69
C ASP A 79 -11.87 3.23 -6.74
N PRO A 80 -12.79 3.74 -5.90
CA PRO A 80 -13.07 5.18 -5.85
C PRO A 80 -11.86 6.03 -5.45
N LEU A 81 -11.00 5.53 -4.56
CA LEU A 81 -9.75 6.20 -4.20
C LEU A 81 -8.79 6.19 -5.40
N GLU A 82 -8.61 5.05 -6.06
CA GLU A 82 -7.77 4.93 -7.26
C GLU A 82 -8.22 5.85 -8.38
N GLU A 83 -9.52 5.87 -8.70
CA GLU A 83 -10.09 6.74 -9.73
C GLU A 83 -9.85 8.22 -9.41
N LYS A 84 -10.06 8.63 -8.16
CA LYS A 84 -9.81 10.00 -7.71
C LYS A 84 -8.34 10.40 -7.91
N ILE A 85 -7.41 9.53 -7.53
CA ILE A 85 -5.98 9.78 -7.67
C ILE A 85 -5.57 9.77 -9.14
N ALA A 86 -5.98 8.76 -9.91
CA ALA A 86 -5.68 8.64 -11.35
C ALA A 86 -6.17 9.87 -12.13
N SER A 87 -7.38 10.36 -11.84
CA SER A 87 -7.92 11.57 -12.46
C SER A 87 -7.08 12.81 -12.17
N ALA A 88 -6.52 12.94 -10.97
CA ALA A 88 -5.64 14.06 -10.64
C ALA A 88 -4.27 13.93 -11.33
N PHE A 89 -3.69 12.73 -11.36
CA PHE A 89 -2.39 12.48 -12.01
C PHE A 89 -2.43 12.76 -13.52
N THR A 90 -3.52 12.38 -14.20
CA THR A 90 -3.71 12.67 -15.64
C THR A 90 -3.82 14.18 -15.94
N GLN A 91 -4.25 14.99 -14.98
CA GLN A 91 -4.32 16.45 -15.09
C GLN A 91 -3.04 17.16 -14.64
N GLY A 92 -2.05 16.42 -14.13
CA GLY A 92 -0.74 16.92 -13.72
C GLY A 92 -0.71 17.70 -12.40
N TYR A 93 0.41 18.39 -12.17
CA TYR A 93 0.78 19.01 -10.89
C TYR A 93 -0.34 19.84 -10.23
N ALA A 94 -1.04 20.68 -11.00
CA ALA A 94 -2.06 21.58 -10.45
C ALA A 94 -3.29 20.85 -9.90
N ALA A 95 -3.61 19.66 -10.43
CA ALA A 95 -4.70 18.83 -9.95
C ALA A 95 -4.26 17.98 -8.74
N VAL A 96 -3.07 17.37 -8.81
CA VAL A 96 -2.50 16.60 -7.68
C VAL A 96 -2.33 17.48 -6.44
N SER A 97 -1.88 18.72 -6.62
CA SER A 97 -1.69 19.69 -5.52
C SER A 97 -3.00 20.16 -4.86
N LYS A 98 -4.16 19.85 -5.46
CA LYS A 98 -5.49 20.18 -4.91
C LYS A 98 -6.17 18.99 -4.21
N LEU A 99 -5.56 17.80 -4.27
CA LEU A 99 -6.07 16.65 -3.53
C LEU A 99 -5.98 16.91 -2.03
N GLU A 100 -6.97 16.41 -1.30
CA GLU A 100 -6.87 16.34 0.16
C GLU A 100 -5.68 15.44 0.53
N GLU A 101 -4.80 15.92 1.41
CA GLU A 101 -3.60 15.17 1.79
C GLU A 101 -3.93 13.79 2.35
N VAL A 102 -5.09 13.63 3.00
CA VAL A 102 -5.53 12.33 3.55
C VAL A 102 -5.76 11.30 2.44
N ASP A 103 -6.21 11.71 1.25
CA ASP A 103 -6.40 10.78 0.13
C ASP A 103 -5.05 10.38 -0.46
N LEU A 104 -4.13 11.33 -0.60
CA LEU A 104 -2.74 11.02 -0.98
C LEU A 104 -2.08 10.09 0.04
N PHE A 105 -2.24 10.38 1.33
CA PHE A 105 -1.72 9.53 2.40
C PHE A 105 -2.30 8.11 2.34
N ARG A 106 -3.62 7.96 2.16
CA ARG A 106 -4.28 6.66 2.05
C ARG A 106 -3.79 5.89 0.85
N TRP A 107 -3.64 6.53 -0.31
CA TRP A 107 -3.16 5.91 -1.53
C TRP A 107 -1.68 5.49 -1.42
N ILE A 108 -0.81 6.40 -0.98
CA ILE A 108 0.61 6.13 -0.72
C ILE A 108 0.76 5.02 0.33
N GLY A 109 0.00 5.11 1.42
CA GLY A 109 0.01 4.15 2.51
C GLY A 109 -0.46 2.77 2.06
N LYS A 110 -1.49 2.68 1.21
CA LYS A 110 -1.92 1.43 0.56
C LYS A 110 -0.80 0.83 -0.27
N PHE A 111 -0.11 1.66 -1.06
CA PHE A 111 1.00 1.23 -1.92
C PHE A 111 2.16 0.65 -1.09
N ILE A 112 2.67 1.43 -0.13
CA ILE A 112 3.76 1.01 0.77
C ILE A 112 3.34 -0.25 1.54
N TYR A 113 2.13 -0.26 2.09
CA TYR A 113 1.65 -1.40 2.85
C TYR A 113 1.44 -2.65 1.99
N GLY A 114 1.07 -2.51 0.72
CA GLY A 114 1.04 -3.61 -0.23
C GLY A 114 2.40 -4.26 -0.39
N LEU A 115 3.46 -3.48 -0.60
CA LEU A 115 4.83 -3.99 -0.69
C LEU A 115 5.24 -4.68 0.62
N LEU A 116 4.96 -4.03 1.76
CA LEU A 116 5.18 -4.62 3.09
C LEU A 116 4.46 -5.95 3.27
N TYR A 117 3.23 -6.08 2.77
CA TYR A 117 2.46 -7.31 2.88
C TYR A 117 3.13 -8.47 2.14
N VAL A 118 3.69 -8.22 0.95
CA VAL A 118 4.45 -9.21 0.17
C VAL A 118 5.71 -9.65 0.93
N GLU A 119 6.45 -8.69 1.49
CA GLU A 119 7.66 -8.97 2.31
C GLU A 119 7.32 -9.79 3.55
N MET A 120 6.25 -9.42 4.26
CA MET A 120 5.80 -10.14 5.45
C MET A 120 5.31 -11.55 5.10
N HIS A 121 4.65 -11.73 3.96
CA HIS A 121 4.26 -13.05 3.49
C HIS A 121 5.49 -13.92 3.21
N ALA A 122 6.49 -13.39 2.52
CA ALA A 122 7.75 -14.09 2.27
C ALA A 122 8.43 -14.49 3.58
N ALA A 123 8.51 -13.58 4.56
CA ALA A 123 9.08 -13.83 5.87
C ALA A 123 8.31 -14.93 6.64
N VAL A 124 6.97 -14.87 6.68
CA VAL A 124 6.13 -15.90 7.32
C VAL A 124 6.33 -17.28 6.67
N LYS A 125 6.48 -17.32 5.35
CA LYS A 125 6.77 -18.58 4.63
C LYS A 125 8.15 -19.13 4.98
N GLN A 126 9.16 -18.26 5.11
CA GLN A 126 10.51 -18.66 5.55
C GLN A 126 10.53 -19.16 7.00
N GLN A 127 9.74 -18.57 7.91
CA GLN A 127 9.61 -19.06 9.28
C GLN A 127 9.06 -20.48 9.38
N GLN A 128 8.10 -20.84 8.52
CA GLN A 128 7.58 -22.22 8.51
C GLN A 128 8.68 -23.24 8.19
N ILE A 129 9.81 -22.76 7.65
CA ILE A 129 10.98 -23.54 7.25
C ILE A 129 12.13 -23.38 8.25
N SER A 130 12.15 -22.34 9.10
CA SER A 130 13.26 -21.98 10.01
C SER A 130 12.83 -21.93 11.48
N GLU A 131 13.61 -22.53 12.38
CA GLU A 131 13.35 -22.55 13.83
C GLU A 131 13.56 -21.17 14.51
N ASP A 132 14.24 -20.22 13.85
CA ASP A 132 14.66 -18.94 14.43
C ASP A 132 13.58 -17.84 14.47
N GLY A 133 12.35 -18.12 14.03
CA GLY A 133 11.25 -17.14 14.04
C GLY A 133 11.46 -15.93 13.12
N ILE A 134 10.62 -14.88 13.25
CA ILE A 134 10.77 -13.63 12.47
C ILE A 134 11.65 -12.74 13.33
N ASN A 135 12.84 -12.43 12.82
CA ASN A 135 13.73 -11.47 13.44
C ASN A 135 13.33 -10.05 13.01
N MET A 136 12.20 -9.54 13.52
CA MET A 136 11.78 -8.16 13.32
C MET A 136 11.71 -7.43 14.66
N SER A 137 12.28 -6.22 14.70
CA SER A 137 12.21 -5.40 15.91
C SER A 137 10.76 -5.03 16.23
N GLN A 138 10.44 -4.99 17.52
CA GLN A 138 9.12 -4.54 17.98
C GLN A 138 8.79 -3.13 17.48
N GLY A 139 9.78 -2.24 17.40
CA GLY A 139 9.60 -0.88 16.86
C GLY A 139 9.11 -0.87 15.40
N LEU A 140 9.62 -1.76 14.55
CA LEU A 140 9.13 -1.90 13.17
C LEU A 140 7.72 -2.49 13.13
N MET A 141 7.44 -3.52 13.93
CA MET A 141 6.08 -4.09 14.06
C MET A 141 5.05 -3.03 14.44
N HIS A 142 5.35 -2.20 15.44
CA HIS A 142 4.49 -1.09 15.85
C HIS A 142 4.31 -0.07 14.73
N LYS A 143 5.39 0.29 14.03
CA LYS A 143 5.33 1.25 12.92
C LYS A 143 4.43 0.77 11.79
N PHE A 144 4.58 -0.48 11.35
CA PHE A 144 3.77 -1.04 10.28
C PHE A 144 2.33 -1.30 10.71
N GLY A 145 2.11 -1.73 11.96
CA GLY A 145 0.78 -1.86 12.54
C GLY A 145 0.04 -0.51 12.63
N ASN A 146 0.76 0.56 12.96
CA ASN A 146 0.20 1.91 12.94
C ASN A 146 -0.13 2.33 11.51
N LEU A 147 0.78 2.18 10.54
CA LEU A 147 0.49 2.48 9.14
C LEU A 147 -0.79 1.76 8.68
N HIS A 148 -0.87 0.45 8.92
CA HIS A 148 -2.03 -0.36 8.59
C HIS A 148 -3.31 0.17 9.24
N THR A 149 -3.28 0.45 10.55
CA THR A 149 -4.42 1.03 11.28
C THR A 149 -4.90 2.33 10.65
N MET A 150 -3.98 3.21 10.26
CA MET A 150 -4.32 4.51 9.69
C MET A 150 -4.91 4.39 8.28
N ILE A 151 -4.41 3.47 7.44
CA ILE A 151 -4.93 3.28 6.08
C ILE A 151 -6.26 2.52 6.05
N GLN A 152 -6.67 1.85 7.14
CA GLN A 152 -8.05 1.34 7.25
C GLN A 152 -9.09 2.46 7.16
N GLY A 153 -8.68 3.73 7.33
CA GLY A 153 -9.45 4.91 6.98
C GLY A 153 -10.01 4.93 5.55
N ILE A 154 -9.52 4.08 4.65
CA ILE A 154 -10.08 3.87 3.31
C ILE A 154 -11.49 3.30 3.37
N TYR A 155 -11.78 2.35 4.28
CA TYR A 155 -13.08 1.66 4.33
C TYR A 155 -13.88 1.90 5.62
N THR A 156 -13.24 2.40 6.68
CA THR A 156 -13.90 2.71 7.96
C THR A 156 -13.51 4.11 8.44
N ASN A 157 -14.26 4.65 9.41
CA ASN A 157 -13.95 5.95 9.96
C ASN A 157 -12.70 5.86 10.86
N VAL A 158 -11.63 6.53 10.46
CA VAL A 158 -10.41 6.72 11.26
C VAL A 158 -10.18 8.22 11.36
N GLU A 159 -10.26 8.73 12.58
CA GLU A 159 -10.06 10.14 12.90
C GLU A 159 -8.68 10.34 13.54
N PHE A 160 -7.99 11.42 13.15
CA PHE A 160 -6.70 11.81 13.71
C PHE A 160 -6.92 13.01 14.63
N GLU A 161 -6.83 12.79 15.94
CA GLU A 161 -7.04 13.84 16.94
C GLU A 161 -5.79 14.72 17.06
N ASP A 162 -5.90 15.99 16.66
CA ASP A 162 -4.87 17.03 16.86
C ASP A 162 -3.50 16.79 16.19
N PHE A 163 -3.38 15.82 15.27
CA PHE A 163 -2.15 15.63 14.49
C PHE A 163 -2.39 15.04 13.09
N LYS A 164 -1.41 15.19 12.20
CA LYS A 164 -1.31 14.48 10.92
C LYS A 164 -0.14 13.50 10.98
N PRO A 165 -0.32 12.18 10.80
CA PRO A 165 0.77 11.21 10.80
C PRO A 165 1.65 11.22 9.55
N TRP A 166 1.48 12.20 8.67
CA TRP A 166 2.19 12.32 7.41
C TRP A 166 2.71 13.74 7.19
N SER A 167 3.72 13.83 6.33
CA SER A 167 4.18 15.06 5.70
C SER A 167 4.26 14.79 4.21
N ILE A 168 3.44 15.46 3.41
CA ILE A 168 3.38 15.27 1.96
C ILE A 168 3.75 16.59 1.29
N VAL A 169 4.67 16.53 0.34
CA VAL A 169 5.08 17.69 -0.45
C VAL A 169 4.93 17.32 -1.92
N VAL A 170 4.12 18.08 -2.64
CA VAL A 170 3.94 17.96 -4.08
C VAL A 170 4.67 19.13 -4.74
N VAL A 171 5.61 18.83 -5.62
CA VAL A 171 6.42 19.85 -6.32
C VAL A 171 6.25 19.73 -7.83
N PRO A 172 6.32 20.83 -8.58
CA PRO A 172 6.36 20.76 -10.03
C PRO A 172 7.73 20.21 -10.48
N LEU A 173 7.72 19.39 -11.53
CA LEU A 173 8.94 18.98 -12.21
C LEU A 173 9.41 20.10 -13.13
N GLU A 174 10.72 20.36 -13.15
CA GLU A 174 11.35 21.32 -14.06
C GLU A 174 11.26 20.83 -15.51
N ASP A 175 11.64 19.56 -15.73
CA ASP A 175 11.60 18.90 -17.04
C ASP A 175 10.34 18.05 -17.21
N LYS A 176 9.63 18.27 -18.32
CA LYS A 176 8.45 17.48 -18.69
C LYS A 176 8.78 16.03 -19.04
N ASP A 177 9.99 15.80 -19.57
CA ASP A 177 10.46 14.47 -19.98
C ASP A 177 11.19 13.74 -18.84
N THR A 178 10.93 14.13 -17.59
CA THR A 178 11.46 13.42 -16.42
C THR A 178 10.96 11.98 -16.44
N PRO A 179 11.85 10.97 -16.44
CA PRO A 179 11.42 9.58 -16.46
C PRO A 179 10.74 9.22 -15.14
N PHE A 180 9.72 8.38 -15.25
CA PHE A 180 9.05 7.82 -14.10
C PHE A 180 10.05 7.18 -13.15
N SER A 181 9.92 7.46 -11.86
CA SER A 181 10.68 6.76 -10.85
C SER A 181 9.92 6.70 -9.55
N PHE A 182 9.93 5.51 -8.99
CA PHE A 182 9.43 5.20 -7.67
C PHE A 182 10.61 4.88 -6.76
N ARG A 183 10.57 5.37 -5.53
CA ARG A 183 11.49 4.98 -4.46
C ARG A 183 10.74 4.93 -3.15
N ASP A 184 10.94 3.85 -2.41
CA ASP A 184 10.51 3.69 -1.04
C ASP A 184 11.70 3.51 -0.09
N GLU A 185 11.41 3.74 1.19
CA GLU A 185 12.24 3.27 2.29
C GLU A 185 11.32 2.81 3.42
N ILE A 186 11.26 1.49 3.59
CA ILE A 186 10.45 0.79 4.58
C ILE A 186 10.79 1.22 6.02
N ASN A 187 12.06 1.43 6.38
CA ASN A 187 12.36 1.76 7.79
C ASN A 187 11.85 3.15 8.18
N THR A 188 11.85 4.10 7.25
CA THR A 188 11.35 5.47 7.49
C THR A 188 9.93 5.70 7.01
N LEU A 189 9.31 4.71 6.35
CA LEU A 189 8.04 4.86 5.62
C LEU A 189 8.06 6.04 4.66
N THR A 190 9.18 6.20 3.95
CA THR A 190 9.33 7.25 2.94
C THR A 190 8.88 6.73 1.59
N PHE A 191 8.20 7.59 0.84
CA PHE A 191 7.76 7.34 -0.52
C PHE A 191 8.05 8.57 -1.37
N SER A 192 8.57 8.35 -2.57
CA SER A 192 8.67 9.37 -3.60
C SER A 192 8.32 8.79 -4.96
N LEU A 193 7.61 9.60 -5.73
CA LEU A 193 7.19 9.31 -7.09
C LEU A 193 7.46 10.55 -7.94
N LYS A 194 8.03 10.36 -9.12
CA LYS A 194 8.18 11.39 -10.15
C LYS A 194 7.67 10.86 -11.47
#